data_AF-A0A972J4K6-F1
#
_entry.id   AF-A0A972J4K6-F1
#
_cell.length_a   1.000
_cell.length_b   1.000
_cell.length_c   1.000
_cell.angle_alpha   90.00
_cell.angle_beta   90.00
_cell.angle_gamma   90.00
#
_symmetry.space_group_name_H-M   'P 1'
#
loop_
_entity.id
_entity.type
_entity.pdbx_description
1 polymer ?
#
loop_
_entity_poly.entity_id
_entity_poly.type
_entity_poly.pdbx_seq_one_letter_code
_entity_poly.pdbx_strand_id
1 'polypeptide(L)'
;EFRMGCPEDLRSAGVADDSIDVVVTNEILNVSLDKRAVFSEIFRVLKQGGEFCFTTVIADRRLPAGLADDSCLLRAGFAGALYCEDFRRVLRDSGWHDYRTISRQPVPLRTPGAAGKVGLATFTFRVVRTFKLPLEDICEDYGQVAVYKGTMPGFPHAFPLDDHHLFIKDKPMLVCGNSCAMVQETRFGKHFAVLGDKSVHYGPFDCS
;
A
#
# COMPACT_ATOMS: atom_id res chain seq x y z
N GLU A 1 17.94 -8.53 14.52
CA GLU A 1 17.62 -8.05 15.88
C GLU A 1 16.13 -8.25 16.10
N PHE A 2 15.69 -8.59 17.32
CA PHE A 2 14.27 -8.69 17.67
C PHE A 2 13.98 -7.75 18.84
N ARG A 3 12.85 -7.04 18.78
CA ARG A 3 12.42 -6.11 19.82
C ARG A 3 10.98 -6.41 20.20
N MET A 4 10.68 -6.34 21.49
CA MET A 4 9.31 -6.40 21.99
C MET A 4 8.71 -4.99 21.90
N GLY A 5 7.50 -4.88 21.37
CA GLY A 5 6.84 -3.58 21.19
C GLY A 5 5.45 -3.71 20.59
N CYS A 6 4.76 -2.58 20.49
CA CYS A 6 3.44 -2.44 19.91
C CYS A 6 3.58 -1.76 18.53
N PRO A 7 2.91 -2.20 17.45
CA PRO A 7 3.05 -1.57 16.14
C PRO A 7 2.53 -0.12 16.11
N GLU A 8 1.65 0.24 17.04
CA GLU A 8 1.18 1.60 17.28
C GLU A 8 2.24 2.52 17.92
N ASP A 9 3.30 1.96 18.53
CA ASP A 9 4.38 2.70 19.21
C ASP A 9 5.72 1.96 19.10
N LEU A 10 6.34 2.09 17.93
CA LEU A 10 7.68 1.60 17.65
C LEU A 10 8.77 2.47 18.31
N ARG A 11 8.44 3.71 18.70
CA ARG A 11 9.34 4.60 19.46
C ARG A 11 9.70 3.98 20.81
N SER A 12 8.74 3.41 21.52
CA SER A 12 9.00 2.68 22.78
C SER A 12 9.87 1.44 22.58
N ALA A 13 9.86 0.85 21.38
CA ALA A 13 10.80 -0.20 20.97
C ALA A 13 12.14 0.36 20.43
N GLY A 14 12.42 1.66 20.59
CA GLY A 14 13.67 2.30 20.19
C GLY A 14 13.87 2.45 18.69
N VAL A 15 12.79 2.43 17.88
CA VAL A 15 12.89 2.65 16.43
C VAL A 15 12.83 4.16 16.15
N ALA A 16 13.94 4.68 15.63
CA ALA A 16 14.09 6.10 15.33
C ALA A 16 13.27 6.52 14.10
N ASP A 17 12.95 7.80 14.04
CA ASP A 17 12.38 8.46 12.87
C ASP A 17 13.33 8.30 11.67
N ASP A 18 12.80 8.18 10.44
CA ASP A 18 13.57 8.12 9.19
C ASP A 18 14.75 7.12 9.22
N SER A 19 14.56 5.95 9.84
CA SER A 19 15.63 4.97 10.03
C SER A 19 15.46 3.69 9.21
N ILE A 20 14.26 3.42 8.72
CA ILE A 20 13.89 2.18 8.04
C ILE A 20 13.68 2.43 6.54
N ASP A 21 14.23 1.55 5.70
CA ASP A 21 14.04 1.62 4.24
C ASP A 21 12.75 0.90 3.78
N VAL A 22 12.42 -0.22 4.43
CA VAL A 22 11.27 -1.06 4.09
C VAL A 22 10.63 -1.61 5.36
N VAL A 23 9.32 -1.43 5.50
CA VAL A 23 8.49 -2.11 6.51
C VAL A 23 7.63 -3.14 5.81
N VAL A 24 7.55 -4.34 6.39
CA VAL A 24 6.69 -5.42 5.90
C VAL A 24 5.81 -5.94 7.02
N THR A 25 4.51 -6.09 6.77
CA THR A 25 3.58 -6.73 7.71
C THR A 25 2.67 -7.72 7.01
N ASN A 26 2.34 -8.82 7.69
CA ASN A 26 1.42 -9.83 7.19
C ASN A 26 0.23 -9.98 8.15
N GLU A 27 -1.00 -9.71 7.68
CA GLU A 27 -2.26 -10.02 8.37
C GLU A 27 -2.44 -9.43 9.79
N ILE A 28 -1.72 -8.37 10.15
CA ILE A 28 -1.80 -7.77 11.49
C ILE A 28 -2.70 -6.52 11.55
N LEU A 29 -2.93 -5.85 10.42
CA LEU A 29 -3.64 -4.56 10.42
C LEU A 29 -5.10 -4.68 10.86
N ASN A 30 -5.77 -5.78 10.49
CA ASN A 30 -7.19 -5.97 10.82
C ASN A 30 -7.43 -6.35 12.28
N VAL A 31 -6.40 -6.76 13.01
CA VAL A 31 -6.47 -7.00 14.46
C VAL A 31 -5.99 -5.81 15.30
N SER A 32 -5.33 -4.82 14.69
CA SER A 32 -4.93 -3.58 15.38
C SER A 32 -6.16 -2.78 15.84
N LEU A 33 -6.07 -2.30 17.07
CA LEU A 33 -7.09 -1.47 17.74
C LEU A 33 -7.08 -0.03 17.23
N ASP A 34 -5.92 0.47 16.78
CA ASP A 34 -5.76 1.79 16.19
C ASP A 34 -4.90 1.76 14.92
N LYS A 35 -5.55 1.49 13.79
CA LYS A 35 -4.91 1.46 12.47
C LYS A 35 -4.26 2.80 12.12
N ARG A 36 -4.83 3.94 12.55
CA ARG A 36 -4.25 5.26 12.27
C ARG A 36 -2.92 5.44 12.99
N ALA A 37 -2.84 5.01 14.25
CA ALA A 37 -1.58 5.01 14.99
C ALA A 37 -0.54 4.14 14.28
N VAL A 38 -0.88 2.91 13.87
CA VAL A 38 0.03 2.03 13.11
C VAL A 38 0.52 2.70 11.83
N PHE A 39 -0.37 3.22 10.99
CA PHE A 39 0.03 3.85 9.73
C PHE A 39 0.90 5.09 9.92
N SER A 40 0.60 5.90 10.94
CA SER A 40 1.37 7.11 11.26
C SER A 40 2.75 6.76 11.83
N GLU A 41 2.82 5.71 12.65
CA GLU A 41 4.07 5.25 13.24
C GLU A 41 4.99 4.61 12.19
N ILE A 42 4.42 3.84 11.26
CA ILE A 42 5.16 3.31 10.11
C ILE A 42 5.67 4.44 9.20
N PHE A 43 4.84 5.47 8.96
CA PHE A 43 5.25 6.64 8.19
C PHE A 43 6.42 7.38 8.86
N ARG A 44 6.38 7.52 10.19
CA ARG A 44 7.45 8.16 10.97
C ARG A 44 8.79 7.43 10.83
N VAL A 45 8.81 6.11 10.99
CA VAL A 45 10.07 5.34 10.99
C VAL A 45 10.68 5.16 9.61
N LEU A 46 9.87 5.23 8.55
CA LEU A 46 10.36 5.10 7.18
C LEU A 46 11.13 6.36 6.75
N LYS A 47 12.25 6.16 6.05
CA LYS A 47 12.97 7.24 5.35
C LYS A 47 12.13 7.80 4.20
N GLN A 48 12.45 9.00 3.73
CA GLN A 48 11.96 9.51 2.45
C GLN A 48 12.30 8.51 1.32
N GLY A 49 11.30 8.17 0.50
CA GLY A 49 11.40 7.11 -0.52
C GLY A 49 11.30 5.69 0.02
N GLY A 50 11.10 5.51 1.34
CA GLY A 50 10.90 4.22 1.98
C GLY A 50 9.55 3.58 1.61
N GLU A 51 9.48 2.25 1.64
CA GLU A 51 8.29 1.48 1.27
C GLU A 51 7.63 0.83 2.48
N PHE A 52 6.31 0.91 2.55
CA PHE A 52 5.51 0.04 3.39
C PHE A 52 4.77 -0.97 2.50
N CYS A 53 5.10 -2.26 2.65
CA CYS A 53 4.48 -3.36 1.91
C CYS A 53 3.72 -4.28 2.88
N PHE A 54 2.43 -4.50 2.68
CA PHE A 54 1.63 -5.24 3.63
C PHE A 54 0.47 -6.00 2.99
N THR A 55 -0.01 -7.01 3.72
CA THR A 55 -1.24 -7.72 3.37
C THR A 55 -2.38 -7.28 4.28
N THR A 56 -3.59 -7.21 3.71
CA THR A 56 -4.80 -6.90 4.47
C THR A 56 -6.04 -7.42 3.75
N VAL A 57 -7.08 -7.73 4.53
CA VAL A 57 -8.43 -7.97 4.00
C VAL A 57 -9.20 -6.65 3.96
N ILE A 58 -9.78 -6.33 2.80
CA ILE A 58 -10.60 -5.13 2.56
C ILE A 58 -12.03 -5.57 2.24
N ALA A 59 -13.02 -4.87 2.79
CA ALA A 59 -14.43 -5.07 2.50
C ALA A 59 -14.89 -4.14 1.35
N ASP A 60 -15.86 -4.61 0.56
CA ASP A 60 -16.52 -3.82 -0.48
C ASP A 60 -17.44 -2.73 0.09
N ARG A 61 -17.84 -2.86 1.35
CA ARG A 61 -18.75 -1.96 2.07
C ARG A 61 -18.43 -1.88 3.55
N ARG A 62 -19.00 -0.88 4.22
CA ARG A 62 -18.91 -0.75 5.68
C ARG A 62 -19.63 -1.92 6.34
N LEU A 63 -18.98 -2.55 7.31
CA LEU A 63 -19.54 -3.66 8.06
C LEU A 63 -20.48 -3.15 9.17
N PRO A 64 -21.44 -3.98 9.62
CA PRO A 64 -22.26 -3.68 10.79
C PRO A 64 -21.43 -3.36 12.05
N ALA A 65 -21.97 -2.49 12.91
CA ALA A 65 -21.36 -2.18 14.20
C ALA A 65 -21.34 -3.42 15.13
N GLY A 66 -20.38 -3.46 16.07
CA GLY A 66 -20.27 -4.53 17.07
C GLY A 66 -19.59 -5.82 16.58
N LEU A 67 -19.16 -5.91 15.31
CA LEU A 67 -18.41 -7.08 14.84
C LEU A 67 -17.04 -7.23 15.48
N ALA A 68 -16.45 -6.15 16.00
CA ALA A 68 -15.18 -6.20 16.72
C ALA A 68 -15.27 -7.04 18.01
N ASP A 69 -16.47 -7.17 18.60
CA ASP A 69 -16.72 -8.01 19.78
C ASP A 69 -16.80 -9.52 19.42
N ASP A 70 -16.94 -9.85 18.14
CA ASP A 70 -16.93 -11.23 17.66
C ASP A 70 -15.50 -11.73 17.51
N SER A 71 -15.01 -12.43 18.54
CA SER A 71 -13.66 -12.98 18.57
C SER A 71 -13.33 -13.91 17.40
N CYS A 72 -14.32 -14.57 16.79
CA CYS A 72 -14.10 -15.44 15.64
C CYS A 72 -13.84 -14.62 14.37
N LEU A 73 -14.68 -13.61 14.10
CA LEU A 73 -14.50 -12.71 12.97
C LEU A 73 -13.29 -11.80 13.12
N LEU A 74 -12.96 -11.39 14.35
CA LEU A 74 -11.77 -10.61 14.65
C LEU A 74 -10.49 -11.41 14.38
N ARG A 75 -10.39 -12.63 14.92
CA ARG A 75 -9.23 -13.51 14.68
C ARG A 75 -9.07 -13.93 13.23
N ALA A 76 -10.18 -14.00 12.49
CA ALA A 76 -10.17 -14.26 11.06
C ALA A 76 -9.90 -13.01 10.20
N GLY A 77 -9.67 -11.84 10.82
CA GLY A 77 -9.33 -10.60 10.11
C GLY A 77 -10.50 -9.93 9.39
N PHE A 78 -11.73 -10.41 9.57
CA PHE A 78 -12.92 -9.87 8.92
C PHE A 78 -13.53 -8.70 9.71
N ALA A 79 -13.58 -8.78 11.04
CA ALA A 79 -14.25 -7.76 11.85
C ALA A 79 -13.59 -6.38 11.74
N GLY A 80 -12.27 -6.34 11.59
CA GLY A 80 -11.51 -5.11 11.41
C GLY A 80 -11.27 -4.72 9.95
N ALA A 81 -11.84 -5.44 8.98
CA ALA A 81 -11.69 -5.12 7.57
C ALA A 81 -12.41 -3.80 7.25
N LEU A 82 -11.66 -2.81 6.79
CA LEU A 82 -12.21 -1.53 6.40
C LEU A 82 -12.87 -1.61 5.02
N TYR A 83 -13.89 -0.79 4.81
CA TYR A 83 -14.36 -0.45 3.47
C TYR A 83 -13.21 0.18 2.68
N CYS A 84 -13.05 -0.21 1.40
CA CYS A 84 -11.99 0.28 0.51
C CYS A 84 -11.74 1.79 0.57
N GLU A 85 -12.79 2.63 0.54
CA GLU A 85 -12.59 4.08 0.60
C GLU A 85 -12.30 4.61 2.00
N ASP A 86 -12.77 3.94 3.06
CA ASP A 86 -12.38 4.31 4.41
C ASP A 86 -10.91 3.94 4.68
N PHE A 87 -10.45 2.81 4.15
CA PHE A 87 -9.04 2.43 4.15
C PHE A 87 -8.18 3.48 3.44
N ARG A 88 -8.58 3.90 2.23
CA ARG A 88 -7.89 4.97 1.47
C ARG A 88 -7.82 6.28 2.26
N ARG A 89 -8.92 6.68 2.90
CA ARG A 89 -8.97 7.91 3.72
C ARG A 89 -8.07 7.80 4.95
N VAL A 90 -8.10 6.67 5.66
CA VAL A 90 -7.23 6.42 6.82
C VAL A 90 -5.76 6.49 6.44
N LEU A 91 -5.37 5.89 5.32
CA LEU A 91 -4.01 6.00 4.80
C LEU A 91 -3.63 7.46 4.52
N ARG A 92 -4.46 8.18 3.76
CA ARG A 92 -4.23 9.59 3.42
C ARG A 92 -4.10 10.48 4.65
N ASP A 93 -4.97 10.29 5.64
CA ASP A 93 -4.96 11.07 6.89
C ASP A 93 -3.68 10.78 7.72
N SER A 94 -2.99 9.67 7.44
CA SER A 94 -1.69 9.29 8.02
C SER A 94 -0.49 9.64 7.13
N GLY A 95 -0.68 10.41 6.05
CA GLY A 95 0.39 10.88 5.15
C GLY A 95 0.61 10.01 3.90
N TRP A 96 -0.14 8.91 3.73
CA TRP A 96 -0.03 8.02 2.58
C TRP A 96 -0.98 8.47 1.46
N HIS A 97 -0.49 9.29 0.54
CA HIS A 97 -1.31 9.92 -0.49
C HIS A 97 -1.70 8.97 -1.64
N ASP A 98 -0.85 7.99 -1.97
CA ASP A 98 -1.11 6.98 -3.00
C ASP A 98 -0.64 5.60 -2.52
N TYR A 99 -1.53 4.60 -2.62
CA TYR A 99 -1.23 3.21 -2.35
C TYR A 99 -1.52 2.38 -3.60
N ARG A 100 -0.71 1.35 -3.81
CA ARG A 100 -0.84 0.45 -4.94
C ARG A 100 -1.20 -0.96 -4.51
N THR A 101 -2.13 -1.57 -5.22
CA THR A 101 -2.46 -2.99 -5.05
C THR A 101 -1.53 -3.80 -5.96
N ILE A 102 -0.67 -4.63 -5.38
CA ILE A 102 0.22 -5.53 -6.13
C ILE A 102 -0.55 -6.74 -6.62
N SER A 103 -1.39 -7.29 -5.76
CA SER A 103 -2.26 -8.40 -6.11
C SER A 103 -3.49 -8.42 -5.21
N ARG A 104 -4.56 -9.05 -5.69
CA ARG A 104 -5.82 -9.16 -4.97
C ARG A 104 -6.49 -10.50 -5.25
N GLN A 105 -7.10 -11.08 -4.21
CA GLN A 105 -7.83 -12.35 -4.31
C GLN A 105 -9.13 -12.27 -3.51
N PRO A 106 -10.27 -12.76 -4.04
CA PRO A 106 -11.50 -12.89 -3.26
C PRO A 106 -11.28 -13.81 -2.05
N VAL A 107 -11.80 -13.40 -0.90
CA VAL A 107 -11.75 -14.20 0.33
C VAL A 107 -13.14 -14.79 0.58
N PRO A 108 -13.33 -16.11 0.42
CA PRO A 108 -14.60 -16.73 0.71
C PRO A 108 -14.85 -16.72 2.23
N LEU A 109 -16.05 -16.32 2.63
CA LEU A 109 -16.53 -16.44 4.01
C LEU A 109 -16.79 -17.91 4.34
N ARG A 110 -15.78 -18.60 4.88
CA ARG A 110 -15.87 -20.01 5.28
C ARG A 110 -16.29 -20.21 6.74
N THR A 111 -16.30 -19.13 7.53
CA THR A 111 -16.67 -19.17 8.94
C THR A 111 -18.18 -19.41 9.10
N PRO A 112 -18.61 -20.50 9.76
CA PRO A 112 -20.04 -20.77 9.98
C PRO A 112 -20.74 -19.60 10.68
N GLY A 113 -21.90 -19.20 10.17
CA GLY A 113 -22.69 -18.09 10.72
C GLY A 113 -22.14 -16.69 10.42
N ALA A 114 -20.96 -16.55 9.81
CA ALA A 114 -20.39 -15.25 9.46
C ALA A 114 -21.26 -14.47 8.46
N ALA A 115 -21.83 -15.16 7.47
CA ALA A 115 -22.72 -14.55 6.48
C ALA A 115 -23.92 -13.83 7.12
N GLY A 116 -24.49 -14.39 8.21
CA GLY A 116 -25.58 -13.75 8.95
C GLY A 116 -25.15 -12.48 9.70
N LYS A 117 -23.85 -12.32 9.98
CA LYS A 117 -23.28 -11.20 10.74
C LYS A 117 -22.75 -10.09 9.84
N VAL A 118 -22.15 -10.44 8.70
CA VAL A 118 -21.56 -9.47 7.76
C VAL A 118 -22.48 -9.07 6.60
N GLY A 119 -23.63 -9.74 6.47
CA GLY A 119 -24.61 -9.48 5.42
C GLY A 119 -24.06 -9.80 4.02
N LEU A 120 -24.28 -8.89 3.07
CA LEU A 120 -23.82 -9.02 1.69
C LEU A 120 -22.39 -8.49 1.46
N ALA A 121 -21.63 -8.26 2.53
CA ALA A 121 -20.25 -7.80 2.41
C ALA A 121 -19.39 -8.86 1.71
N THR A 122 -18.60 -8.42 0.74
CA THR A 122 -17.58 -9.24 0.08
C THR A 122 -16.20 -8.75 0.49
N PHE A 123 -15.24 -9.67 0.50
CA PHE A 123 -13.91 -9.44 1.04
C PHE A 123 -12.84 -9.77 0.00
N THR A 124 -11.82 -8.94 -0.04
CA THR A 124 -10.66 -9.12 -0.91
C THR A 124 -9.40 -9.07 -0.06
N PHE A 125 -8.58 -10.11 -0.14
CA PHE A 125 -7.22 -10.10 0.38
C PHE A 125 -6.36 -9.35 -0.62
N ARG A 126 -5.62 -8.34 -0.16
CA ARG A 126 -4.76 -7.52 -1.00
C ARG A 126 -3.35 -7.53 -0.47
N VAL A 127 -2.40 -7.63 -1.40
CA VAL A 127 -1.01 -7.24 -1.16
C VAL A 127 -0.89 -5.80 -1.63
N VAL A 128 -0.53 -4.91 -0.72
CA VAL A 128 -0.50 -3.46 -0.93
C VAL A 128 0.93 -2.96 -0.73
N ARG A 129 1.32 -1.95 -1.50
CA ARG A 129 2.50 -1.13 -1.21
C ARG A 129 2.16 0.35 -1.22
N THR A 130 2.87 1.13 -0.45
CA THR A 130 2.84 2.59 -0.48
C THR A 130 4.22 3.15 -0.13
N PHE A 131 4.48 4.39 -0.51
CA PHE A 131 5.80 4.99 -0.41
C PHE A 131 5.73 6.31 0.34
N LYS A 132 6.74 6.56 1.19
CA LYS A 132 6.88 7.83 1.90
C LYS A 132 7.45 8.87 0.94
N LEU A 133 6.56 9.43 0.12
CA LEU A 133 6.86 10.40 -0.93
C LEU A 133 5.76 11.48 -0.92
N PRO A 134 6.08 12.71 -1.37
CA PRO A 134 5.10 13.79 -1.52
C PRO A 134 4.24 13.56 -2.78
N LEU A 135 3.43 12.50 -2.76
CA LEU A 135 2.58 12.08 -3.87
C LEU A 135 1.29 12.90 -3.91
N GLU A 136 0.76 13.07 -5.12
CA GLU A 136 -0.52 13.74 -5.37
C GLU A 136 -1.68 12.77 -5.10
N ASP A 137 -2.88 13.28 -4.84
CA ASP A 137 -4.05 12.47 -4.51
C ASP A 137 -4.69 11.78 -5.72
N ILE A 138 -4.33 12.24 -6.93
CA ILE A 138 -4.68 11.62 -8.21
C ILE A 138 -3.43 11.44 -9.08
N CYS A 139 -3.60 10.67 -10.16
CA CYS A 139 -2.55 10.49 -11.16
C CYS A 139 -2.52 11.73 -12.07
N GLU A 140 -1.46 12.52 -11.97
CA GLU A 140 -1.25 13.71 -12.80
C GLU A 140 -0.27 13.44 -13.93
N ASP A 141 -0.52 14.03 -15.10
CA ASP A 141 0.29 13.88 -16.31
C ASP A 141 1.33 14.99 -16.42
N TYR A 142 2.59 14.59 -16.43
CA TYR A 142 3.74 15.45 -16.66
C TYR A 142 4.55 15.03 -17.91
N GLY A 143 4.00 14.13 -18.73
CA GLY A 143 4.67 13.60 -19.93
C GLY A 143 5.89 12.73 -19.63
N GLN A 144 5.99 12.18 -18.42
CA GLN A 144 7.15 11.41 -17.98
C GLN A 144 7.12 9.98 -18.53
N VAL A 145 8.29 9.45 -18.88
CA VAL A 145 8.46 8.09 -19.38
C VAL A 145 9.45 7.34 -18.50
N ALA A 146 9.07 6.14 -18.05
CA ALA A 146 9.94 5.25 -17.31
C ALA A 146 10.36 4.04 -18.16
N VAL A 147 11.64 3.68 -18.08
CA VAL A 147 12.24 2.52 -18.77
C VAL A 147 12.90 1.63 -17.73
N TYR A 148 12.44 0.39 -17.61
CA TYR A 148 13.04 -0.59 -16.71
C TYR A 148 14.31 -1.20 -17.33
N LYS A 149 15.42 -1.18 -16.58
CA LYS A 149 16.74 -1.62 -17.05
C LYS A 149 16.94 -3.15 -17.00
N GLY A 150 16.02 -3.90 -16.38
CA GLY A 150 16.18 -5.34 -16.19
C GLY A 150 17.23 -5.74 -15.14
N THR A 151 17.66 -4.79 -14.30
CA THR A 151 18.77 -5.00 -13.35
C THR A 151 18.32 -5.37 -11.94
N MET A 152 17.01 -5.52 -11.70
CA MET A 152 16.50 -5.86 -10.38
C MET A 152 16.61 -7.38 -10.13
N PRO A 153 17.22 -7.81 -9.01
CA PRO A 153 17.32 -9.22 -8.67
C PRO A 153 15.94 -9.90 -8.63
N GLY A 154 15.81 -11.06 -9.27
CA GLY A 154 14.55 -11.80 -9.38
C GLY A 154 13.60 -11.32 -10.49
N PHE A 155 13.86 -10.18 -11.12
CA PHE A 155 12.99 -9.57 -12.12
C PHE A 155 13.74 -9.22 -13.42
N PRO A 156 14.46 -10.15 -14.07
CA PRO A 156 15.33 -9.81 -15.21
C PRO A 156 14.58 -9.33 -16.47
N HIS A 157 13.29 -9.68 -16.61
CA HIS A 157 12.51 -9.43 -17.82
C HIS A 157 11.44 -8.35 -17.65
N ALA A 158 10.83 -8.28 -16.47
CA ALA A 158 9.82 -7.28 -16.17
C ALA A 158 9.71 -7.07 -14.66
N PHE A 159 9.30 -5.86 -14.26
CA PHE A 159 9.03 -5.50 -12.86
C PHE A 159 7.57 -5.06 -12.70
N PRO A 160 6.75 -5.77 -11.91
CA PRO A 160 5.42 -5.32 -11.54
C PRO A 160 5.52 -4.32 -10.38
N LEU A 161 5.26 -3.04 -10.68
CA LEU A 161 5.10 -2.04 -9.62
C LEU A 161 3.79 -2.30 -8.88
N ASP A 162 2.73 -2.69 -9.59
CA ASP A 162 1.41 -3.00 -9.06
C ASP A 162 0.60 -3.85 -10.07
N ASP A 163 -0.70 -3.97 -9.87
CA ASP A 163 -1.59 -4.80 -10.70
C ASP A 163 -1.90 -4.24 -12.10
N HIS A 164 -1.46 -3.02 -12.42
CA HIS A 164 -1.68 -2.37 -13.72
C HIS A 164 -0.39 -1.78 -14.34
N HIS A 165 0.72 -1.71 -13.59
CA HIS A 165 2.03 -1.27 -14.09
C HIS A 165 3.04 -2.41 -14.18
N LEU A 166 3.13 -3.03 -15.36
CA LEU A 166 4.16 -4.01 -15.70
C LEU A 166 5.25 -3.39 -16.58
N PHE A 167 6.38 -3.03 -15.99
CA PHE A 167 7.51 -2.48 -16.73
C PHE A 167 8.34 -3.58 -17.36
N ILE A 168 8.27 -3.72 -18.69
CA ILE A 168 9.08 -4.68 -19.45
C ILE A 168 10.47 -4.09 -19.69
N LYS A 169 11.51 -4.91 -19.54
CA LYS A 169 12.91 -4.50 -19.76
C LYS A 169 13.06 -3.79 -21.11
N ASP A 170 13.73 -2.64 -21.11
CA ASP A 170 14.05 -1.79 -22.26
C ASP A 170 12.84 -1.23 -23.02
N LYS A 171 11.61 -1.51 -22.56
CA LYS A 171 10.38 -0.98 -23.16
C LYS A 171 9.96 0.31 -22.43
N PRO A 172 9.91 1.47 -23.11
CA PRO A 172 9.42 2.70 -22.51
C PRO A 172 7.92 2.60 -22.20
N MET A 173 7.52 3.18 -21.06
CA MET A 173 6.14 3.31 -20.62
C MET A 173 5.89 4.76 -20.17
N LEU A 174 4.86 5.38 -20.73
CA LEU A 174 4.36 6.66 -20.23
C LEU A 174 3.74 6.44 -18.84
N VAL A 175 4.05 7.32 -17.88
CA VAL A 175 3.64 7.18 -16.49
C VAL A 175 3.16 8.51 -15.92
N CYS A 176 2.23 8.45 -14.97
CA CYS A 176 1.86 9.62 -14.17
C CYS A 176 3.00 10.05 -13.23
N GLY A 177 2.89 11.26 -12.69
CA GLY A 177 3.85 11.83 -11.74
C GLY A 177 4.08 10.96 -10.51
N ASN A 178 3.03 10.32 -9.98
CA ASN A 178 3.16 9.42 -8.82
C ASN A 178 3.94 8.15 -9.17
N SER A 179 3.54 7.44 -10.23
CA SER A 179 4.24 6.23 -10.69
C SER A 179 5.71 6.53 -11.03
N CYS A 180 5.99 7.69 -11.63
CA CYS A 180 7.35 8.14 -11.88
C CYS A 180 8.16 8.30 -10.59
N ALA A 181 7.63 9.02 -9.59
CA ALA A 181 8.29 9.20 -8.30
C ALA A 181 8.53 7.86 -7.60
N MET A 182 7.57 6.93 -7.64
CA MET A 182 7.71 5.59 -7.04
C MET A 182 8.88 4.79 -7.64
N VAL A 183 9.11 4.87 -8.96
CA VAL A 183 10.20 4.13 -9.61
C VAL A 183 11.54 4.88 -9.61
N GLN A 184 11.52 6.20 -9.47
CA GLN A 184 12.71 7.06 -9.55
C GLN A 184 13.28 7.43 -8.18
N GLU A 185 12.43 7.81 -7.23
CA GLU A 185 12.82 8.44 -5.95
C GLU A 185 12.86 7.44 -4.79
N THR A 186 12.75 6.15 -5.09
CA THR A 186 12.84 5.07 -4.11
C THR A 186 14.07 4.21 -4.37
N ARG A 187 14.25 3.12 -3.61
CA ARG A 187 15.30 2.12 -3.88
C ARG A 187 15.25 1.51 -5.30
N PHE A 188 14.13 1.68 -6.02
CA PHE A 188 14.00 1.26 -7.40
C PHE A 188 14.73 2.15 -8.40
N GLY A 189 15.07 3.40 -8.06
CA GLY A 189 15.62 4.41 -8.98
C GLY A 189 16.82 3.92 -9.80
N LYS A 190 17.73 3.16 -9.19
CA LYS A 190 18.91 2.59 -9.89
C LYS A 190 18.54 1.62 -11.01
N HIS A 191 17.35 1.04 -10.99
CA HIS A 191 16.82 0.07 -11.94
C HIS A 191 15.96 0.70 -13.04
N PHE A 192 15.71 2.01 -12.98
CA PHE A 192 14.91 2.72 -13.97
C PHE A 192 15.71 3.85 -14.62
N ALA A 193 15.40 4.15 -15.88
CA ALA A 193 15.73 5.41 -16.52
C ALA A 193 14.42 6.20 -16.70
N VAL A 194 14.43 7.48 -16.37
CA VAL A 194 13.27 8.36 -16.50
C VAL A 194 13.62 9.48 -17.48
N LEU A 195 12.67 9.77 -18.36
CA LEU A 195 12.71 10.90 -19.30
C LEU A 195 11.59 11.88 -18.92
N GLY A 196 11.90 13.18 -18.99
CA GLY A 196 10.98 14.25 -18.58
C GLY A 196 11.10 14.61 -17.09
N ASP A 197 10.42 15.69 -16.71
CA ASP A 197 10.32 16.20 -15.35
C ASP A 197 8.92 16.79 -15.11
N LYS A 198 8.69 17.36 -13.93
CA LYS A 198 7.39 17.96 -13.55
C LYS A 198 7.27 19.44 -13.92
N SER A 199 8.04 19.96 -14.88
CA SER A 199 8.03 21.39 -15.24
C SER A 199 6.78 21.81 -16.04
N VAL A 200 6.12 20.88 -16.72
CA VAL A 200 4.89 21.11 -17.50
C VAL A 200 3.84 20.10 -17.08
N HIS A 201 2.67 20.58 -16.68
CA HIS A 201 1.50 19.76 -16.34
C HIS A 201 0.54 19.70 -17.53
N TYR A 202 0.11 18.49 -17.90
CA TYR A 202 -0.77 18.23 -19.04
C TYR A 202 -2.21 17.88 -18.62
N GLY A 203 -2.51 17.93 -17.31
CA GLY A 203 -3.80 17.54 -16.74
C GLY A 203 -3.78 16.14 -16.12
N PRO A 204 -4.95 15.55 -15.85
CA PRO A 204 -5.05 14.21 -15.28
C PRO A 204 -4.49 13.13 -16.21
N PHE A 205 -3.73 12.19 -15.66
CA PHE A 205 -3.23 11.02 -16.37
C PHE A 205 -4.26 9.89 -16.34
N ASP A 206 -4.55 9.30 -17.50
CA ASP A 206 -5.43 8.13 -17.60
C ASP A 206 -4.70 6.86 -17.13
N CYS A 207 -4.88 6.53 -15.85
CA CYS A 207 -4.24 5.39 -15.19
C CYS A 207 -5.14 4.15 -15.13
N SER A 208 -6.18 4.08 -15.98
CA SER A 208 -7.15 2.98 -16.00
C SER A 208 -6.61 1.67 -16.56
#